data_AF-A0A4U5NJ95-F1
#
_entry.id   AF-A0A4U5NJ95-F1
#
_cell.length_a   1.000
_cell.length_b   1.000
_cell.length_c   1.000
_cell.angle_alpha   90.00
_cell.angle_beta   90.00
_cell.angle_gamma   90.00
#
_symmetry.space_group_name_H-M   'P 1'
#
loop_
_entity.id
_entity.type
_entity.pdbx_description
1 polymer ?
#
loop_
_entity_poly.entity_id
_entity_poly.type
_entity_poly.pdbx_seq_one_letter_code
_entity_poly.pdbx_strand_id
1 'polypeptide(L)' 'MKGGARGPGIIFINPITDTFSKVDLRVVSFDVPPQEILSKDSVTVTVDAVIYFRISNATIHDFDHERA' A
#
# COMPACT_ATOMS: atom_id res chain seq x y z
N MET A 1 10.82 1.26 -18.03
CA MET A 1 10.73 2.73 -18.25
C MET A 1 10.24 3.35 -16.95
N LYS A 2 10.98 4.27 -16.34
CA LYS A 2 10.55 4.96 -15.10
C LYS A 2 9.53 6.05 -15.48
N GLY A 3 8.27 5.66 -15.65
CA GLY A 3 7.17 6.59 -15.88
C GLY A 3 6.66 7.12 -14.54
N GLY A 4 6.92 8.38 -14.23
CA GLY A 4 6.28 9.05 -13.09
C GLY A 4 4.78 9.23 -13.31
N ALA A 5 4.05 9.67 -12.28
CA ALA A 5 2.64 10.06 -12.42
C ALA A 5 2.48 11.03 -13.62
N ARG A 6 1.64 10.67 -14.59
CA ARG A 6 1.35 11.53 -15.74
C ARG A 6 0.65 12.78 -15.20
N GLY A 7 1.29 13.94 -15.40
CA GLY A 7 0.79 15.23 -14.92
C GLY A 7 -0.61 15.56 -15.48
N PRO A 8 -1.32 16.54 -14.89
CA PRO A 8 -2.67 16.89 -15.33
C PRO A 8 -2.68 17.37 -16.80
N GLY A 9 -3.55 16.80 -17.64
CA GLY A 9 -3.66 17.11 -19.07
C GLY A 9 -4.44 16.03 -19.85
N ILE A 10 -4.54 16.20 -21.18
CA ILE A 10 -5.05 15.14 -22.06
C ILE A 10 -3.99 14.05 -22.14
N ILE A 11 -4.32 12.88 -21.60
CA ILE A 11 -3.43 11.74 -21.53
C ILE A 11 -3.91 10.73 -22.58
N PHE A 12 -3.09 10.48 -23.61
CA PHE A 12 -3.34 9.39 -24.54
C PHE A 12 -2.93 8.08 -23.87
N ILE A 13 -3.93 7.22 -23.64
CA ILE A 13 -3.74 5.89 -23.07
C ILE A 13 -3.83 4.91 -24.23
N ASN A 14 -2.73 4.20 -24.51
CA ASN A 14 -2.75 3.13 -25.49
C ASN A 14 -3.39 1.87 -24.86
N PRO A 15 -4.56 1.43 -25.34
CA PRO A 15 -5.30 0.31 -24.72
C PRO A 15 -4.57 -1.03 -24.76
N ILE A 16 -3.49 -1.18 -25.55
CA ILE A 16 -2.75 -2.45 -25.69
C ILE A 16 -1.60 -2.57 -24.67
N THR A 17 -0.97 -1.47 -24.28
CA THR A 17 0.25 -1.48 -23.45
C THR A 17 0.14 -0.69 -22.15
N ASP A 18 -0.83 0.22 -22.04
CA ASP A 18 -0.94 1.10 -20.88
C ASP A 18 -1.94 0.52 -19.88
N THR A 19 -1.53 0.40 -18.62
CA THR A 19 -2.43 0.05 -17.50
C THR A 19 -2.70 1.30 -16.68
N PHE A 20 -3.95 1.47 -16.23
CA PHE A 20 -4.36 2.57 -15.35
C PHE A 20 -4.69 2.02 -13.97
N SER A 21 -3.90 2.42 -12.97
CA SER A 21 -4.16 2.11 -11.57
C SER A 21 -4.64 3.38 -10.85
N LYS A 22 -5.86 3.32 -10.30
CA LYS A 22 -6.38 4.38 -9.44
C LYS A 22 -5.96 4.12 -8.00
N VAL A 23 -5.07 4.95 -7.47
CA VAL A 23 -4.58 4.85 -6.09
C VAL A 23 -5.41 5.77 -5.18
N ASP A 24 -5.91 5.22 -4.07
CA ASP A 24 -6.60 6.01 -3.04
C ASP A 24 -5.59 6.60 -2.04
N LEU A 25 -5.66 7.91 -1.81
CA LEU A 25 -4.74 8.63 -0.90
C LEU A 25 -5.30 8.80 0.51
N ARG A 26 -6.51 8.29 0.78
CA ARG A 26 -7.16 8.38 2.09
C ARG A 26 -6.48 7.45 3.10
N VAL A 27 -6.76 7.69 4.38
CA VAL A 27 -6.30 6.83 5.48
C VAL A 27 -7.06 5.50 5.39
N VAL A 28 -6.33 4.40 5.38
CA VAL A 28 -6.85 3.02 5.39
C VAL A 28 -6.42 2.35 6.69
N SER A 29 -7.32 1.55 7.27
CA SER A 29 -7.05 0.71 8.43
C SER A 29 -6.74 -0.72 7.98
N PHE A 30 -5.68 -1.31 8.52
CA PHE A 30 -5.35 -2.72 8.36
C PHE A 30 -5.32 -3.40 9.72
N ASP A 31 -6.12 -4.47 9.84
CA ASP A 31 -6.19 -5.28 11.04
C ASP A 31 -5.07 -6.32 11.01
N VAL A 32 -4.22 -6.31 12.03
CA VAL A 32 -3.16 -7.31 12.18
C VAL A 32 -3.78 -8.55 12.80
N PRO A 33 -3.64 -9.74 12.19
CA PRO A 33 -4.16 -10.95 12.79
C PRO A 33 -3.52 -11.16 14.17
N PRO A 34 -4.27 -11.62 15.18
CA PRO A 34 -3.74 -11.82 16.53
C PRO A 34 -2.52 -12.76 16.51
N GLN A 35 -1.42 -12.28 17.07
CA GLN A 35 -0.18 -13.05 17.17
C GLN A 35 0.17 -13.32 18.63
N GLU A 36 0.58 -14.55 18.92
CA GLU A 36 1.08 -14.94 20.23
C GLU A 36 2.56 -14.63 20.34
N ILE A 37 2.95 -13.83 21.32
CA ILE A 37 4.34 -13.41 21.55
C ILE A 37 4.77 -13.74 22.97
N LEU A 38 6.06 -14.04 23.13
CA LEU A 38 6.69 -14.17 24.44
C LEU A 38 7.20 -12.81 24.90
N SER A 39 6.65 -12.30 26.01
CA SER A 39 7.12 -11.08 26.63
C SER A 39 8.50 -11.27 27.28
N LYS A 40 9.17 -10.16 27.59
CA LYS A 40 10.49 -10.18 28.26
C LYS A 40 10.46 -10.90 29.62
N ASP A 41 9.30 -10.90 30.27
CA ASP A 41 9.08 -11.57 31.55
C ASP A 41 8.71 -13.05 31.40
N SER A 42 8.90 -13.62 30.19
CA SER A 42 8.62 -15.03 29.87
C SER A 42 7.15 -15.43 30.03
N VAL A 43 6.23 -14.47 29.88
CA VAL A 43 4.78 -14.70 29.84
C VAL A 43 4.30 -14.63 28.40
N THR A 44 3.47 -15.61 27.99
CA THR A 44 2.81 -15.60 26.67
C THR A 44 1.64 -14.63 26.68
N VAL A 45 1.60 -13.74 25.69
CA VAL A 45 0.51 -12.77 25.52
C VAL A 45 0.06 -12.77 24.07
N THR A 46 -1.25 -12.66 23.86
CA THR A 46 -1.83 -12.45 22.54
C THR A 46 -2.01 -10.95 22.32
N VAL A 47 -1.47 -10.44 21.22
CA VAL A 47 -1.55 -9.02 20.88
C VAL A 47 -2.41 -8.86 19.62
N ASP A 48 -3.35 -7.92 19.71
CA ASP A 48 -4.14 -7.42 18.60
C ASP A 48 -3.75 -5.96 18.33
N ALA A 49 -3.73 -5.56 17.06
CA ALA A 49 -3.30 -4.23 16.64
C ALA A 49 -3.97 -3.80 15.34
N VAL A 50 -4.25 -2.50 15.23
CA VAL A 50 -4.78 -1.87 14.01
C VAL A 50 -3.76 -0.85 13.52
N ILE A 51 -3.40 -0.94 12.24
CA ILE A 51 -2.46 -0.03 11.58
C ILE A 51 -3.24 0.97 10.74
N TYR A 52 -3.07 2.26 11.04
CA TYR A 52 -3.58 3.34 10.20
C TYR A 52 -2.46 3.90 9.34
N PHE A 53 -2.59 3.78 8.02
CA PHE A 53 -1.62 4.35 7.10
C PHE A 53 -2.32 5.09 5.97
N ARG A 54 -1.58 5.99 5.33
CA ARG A 54 -1.99 6.67 4.11
C ARG A 54 -0.84 6.64 3.11
N ILE A 55 -1.18 6.61 1.84
CA ILE A 55 -0.18 6.68 0.77
C ILE A 55 0.37 8.09 0.71
N SER A 56 1.69 8.23 0.90
CA SER A 56 2.40 9.51 0.80
C SER A 56 2.82 9.84 -0.64
N ASN A 57 3.08 8.82 -1.46
CA ASN A 57 3.45 8.94 -2.86
C ASN A 57 2.82 7.81 -3.70
N ALA A 58 1.89 8.18 -4.59
CA ALA A 58 1.15 7.22 -5.42
C ALA A 58 2.02 6.50 -6.45
N THR A 59 3.06 7.14 -6.97
CA THR A 59 3.92 6.55 -8.03
C THR A 59 4.75 5.38 -7.50
N ILE A 60 5.17 5.45 -6.23
CA ILE A 60 5.99 4.39 -5.63
C ILE A 60 5.11 3.19 -5.25
N HIS A 61 3.92 3.43 -4.70
CA HIS A 61 3.00 2.37 -4.29
C HIS A 61 2.56 1.46 -5.45
N ASP A 62 2.23 2.04 -6.61
CA ASP A 62 1.79 1.27 -7.79
C ASP A 62 2.91 0.34 -8.30
N PHE A 63 4.15 0.81 -8.23
CA PHE A 63 5.31 0.02 -8.65
C PHE A 63 5.58 -1.18 -7.74
N ASP A 64 5.33 -1.03 -6.43
CA ASP A 64 5.47 -2.12 -5.47
C ASP A 64 4.30 -3.13 -5.57
N HIS A 65 3.09 -2.67 -5.90
CA HIS A 65 1.92 -3.55 -6.09
C HIS A 65 2.08 -4.50 -7.29
N GLU A 66 2.75 -4.10 -8.38
CA GLU A 66 3.02 -5.00 -9.53
C GLU A 66 4.03 -6.12 -9.23
N ARG A 67 4.72 -6.08 -8.07
CA ARG A 67 5.79 -7.03 -7.72
C ARG A 67 5.50 -7.93 -6.52
N ALA A 68 4.37 -7.73 -5.84
CA ALA A 68 3.97 -8.47 -4.66
C ALA A 68 3.11 -9.70 -5.00
#